data_AF-A0A6J4SQ61-F1
#
_entry.id   AF-A0A6J4SQ61-F1
#
_cell.length_a   1.000
_cell.length_b   1.000
_cell.length_c   1.000
_cell.angle_alpha   90.00
_cell.angle_beta   90.00
_cell.angle_gamma   90.00
#
_symmetry.space_group_name_H-M   'P 1'
#
loop_
_entity.id
_entity.type
_entity.pdbx_description
1 polymer ?
#
loop_
_entity_poly.entity_id
_entity_poly.type
_entity_poly.pdbx_seq_one_letter_code
_entity_poly.pdbx_strand_id
1 'polypeptide(L)'
;MATTLGEVTFRLERLGWSAPERMEIVGRWAGVGPELVEHPTVIAMAAGVEHRFRAIGTPAFERNGGWAASFRWDPDITRISDVLLEFDSGLVLPLPHPSTHQRRFGRPLIKAHVAAVRTPPAHRPPSSDDHASLNYEDLTQLDLHAALIKAQQDLEEARDDLVDAEEQAAMARRDADRERERRRAEAERTREALALAGELAEEQLAAERTAAEERIAAERADAEQRISAERNAAEERIAAEQAAAAERIAAEQAAAAERIAAEQAAVHERFEREHATLTAERDDAQQQLQVVRQEAEELSGKLEQVSDTLAVERIKRSGLREEVDALRSDLDRAGRREREVAERHTAEVAGIREELEVALGQLESAREDLSTAGVESRRRDEELERLRGRLLEIQPVLDENARLTGELAEMRRHVADLEPLREQLAELSRHAAQVEPLREQLAEARSDAEQATADAAMMRERLEAIGRALGEVSR
;
A
#
# COMPACT_ATOMS: atom_id res chain seq x y z
N MET A 1 -68.75 68.89 41.30
CA MET A 1 -67.72 69.14 42.32
C MET A 1 -66.59 69.90 41.64
N ALA A 2 -66.42 71.19 41.95
CA ALA A 2 -65.31 71.98 41.42
C ALA A 2 -64.05 71.62 42.21
N THR A 3 -63.29 70.65 41.72
CA THR A 3 -61.97 70.32 42.25
C THR A 3 -61.14 71.59 42.15
N THR A 4 -60.74 72.17 43.28
CA THR A 4 -59.73 73.24 43.33
C THR A 4 -58.49 72.69 42.63
N LEU A 5 -58.27 73.11 41.39
CA LEU A 5 -57.15 72.67 40.57
C LEU A 5 -55.86 73.09 41.27
N GLY A 6 -55.27 72.17 42.01
CA GLY A 6 -53.87 72.28 42.43
C GLY A 6 -52.99 72.48 41.20
N GLU A 7 -51.84 73.11 41.40
CA GLU A 7 -50.89 73.39 40.32
C GLU A 7 -50.55 72.10 39.57
N VAL A 8 -51.09 71.96 38.35
CA VAL A 8 -50.85 70.79 37.51
C VAL A 8 -49.46 70.93 36.88
N THR A 9 -48.59 69.97 37.15
CA THR A 9 -47.23 69.97 36.59
C THR A 9 -46.97 68.69 35.80
N PHE A 10 -46.23 68.83 34.70
CA PHE A 10 -45.76 67.71 33.90
C PHE A 10 -44.24 67.73 33.83
N ARG A 11 -43.64 66.63 34.25
CA ARG A 11 -42.21 66.42 34.14
C ARG A 11 -41.93 65.64 32.87
N LEU A 12 -41.38 66.32 31.86
CA LEU A 12 -40.99 65.66 30.61
C LEU A 12 -39.71 64.84 30.84
N GLU A 13 -39.78 63.52 30.60
CA GLU A 13 -38.65 62.60 30.75
C GLU A 13 -37.99 62.29 29.40
N ARG A 14 -38.80 62.11 28.35
CA ARG A 14 -38.33 61.84 26.99
C ARG A 14 -39.28 62.47 25.97
N LEU A 15 -38.71 63.24 25.04
CA LEU A 15 -39.37 63.68 23.81
C LEU A 15 -38.43 63.32 22.67
N GLY A 16 -38.88 62.48 21.75
CA GLY A 16 -38.06 62.08 20.62
C GLY A 16 -38.80 61.26 19.58
N TRP A 17 -38.15 61.05 18.44
CA TRP A 17 -38.67 60.20 17.38
C TRP A 17 -38.21 58.77 17.60
N SER A 18 -39.16 57.85 17.74
CA SER A 18 -38.88 56.41 17.77
C SER A 18 -38.75 55.84 16.36
N ALA A 19 -39.35 56.50 15.36
CA ALA A 19 -39.18 56.25 13.93
C ALA A 19 -39.40 57.57 13.14
N PRO A 20 -39.01 57.67 11.85
CA PRO A 20 -39.21 58.89 11.05
C PRO A 20 -40.66 59.40 11.03
N GLU A 21 -41.63 58.48 11.09
CA GLU A 21 -43.06 58.78 11.10
C GLU A 21 -43.70 58.64 12.49
N ARG A 22 -42.90 58.53 13.55
CA ARG A 22 -43.41 58.28 14.90
C ARG A 22 -42.66 59.08 15.96
N MET A 23 -43.40 59.97 16.61
CA MET A 23 -42.93 60.73 17.76
C MET A 23 -43.44 60.11 19.06
N GLU A 24 -42.60 60.04 20.08
CA GLU A 24 -42.93 59.52 21.40
C GLU A 24 -42.71 60.60 22.46
N ILE A 25 -43.68 60.75 23.36
CA ILE A 25 -43.64 61.65 24.51
C ILE A 25 -43.80 60.80 25.77
N VAL A 26 -42.82 60.87 26.66
CA VAL A 26 -42.82 60.19 27.96
C VAL A 26 -42.56 61.21 29.05
N GLY A 27 -43.36 61.18 30.11
CA GLY A 27 -43.17 62.03 31.27
C GLY A 27 -43.97 61.56 32.47
N ARG A 28 -44.10 62.43 33.47
CA ARG A 28 -44.85 62.16 34.69
C ARG A 28 -45.75 63.34 35.02
N TRP A 29 -47.03 63.06 35.25
CA TRP A 29 -48.00 64.03 35.75
C TRP A 29 -48.00 64.09 37.28
N ALA A 30 -48.20 65.28 37.82
CA ALA A 30 -48.55 65.48 39.22
C ALA A 30 -49.85 66.30 39.30
N GLY A 31 -50.82 65.79 40.05
CA GLY A 31 -52.13 66.44 40.26
C GLY A 31 -53.19 66.15 39.19
N VAL A 32 -52.97 65.18 38.29
CA VAL A 32 -53.88 64.85 37.17
C VAL A 32 -54.23 63.37 37.20
N GLY A 33 -55.52 63.05 37.08
CA GLY A 33 -56.00 61.68 36.93
C GLY A 33 -55.96 61.20 35.47
N PRO A 34 -56.02 59.88 35.22
CA PRO A 34 -55.93 59.31 33.87
C PRO A 34 -57.01 59.83 32.92
N GLU A 35 -58.23 60.10 33.43
CA GLU A 35 -59.38 60.57 32.65
C GLU A 35 -59.14 61.91 31.92
N LEU A 36 -58.25 62.75 32.47
CA LEU A 36 -57.92 64.06 31.87
C LEU A 36 -56.85 63.96 30.77
N VAL A 37 -56.21 62.79 30.60
CA VAL A 37 -55.08 62.60 29.67
C VAL A 37 -55.27 61.46 28.66
N GLU A 38 -56.52 61.02 28.44
CA GLU A 38 -56.85 59.86 27.57
C GLU A 38 -56.74 60.14 26.06
N HIS A 39 -56.98 61.39 25.64
CA HIS A 39 -57.04 61.76 24.21
C HIS A 39 -56.06 62.90 23.89
N PRO A 40 -54.75 62.65 23.96
CA PRO A 40 -53.76 63.65 23.60
C PRO A 40 -53.74 63.92 22.10
N THR A 41 -53.69 65.20 21.75
CA THR A 41 -53.44 65.69 20.40
C THR A 41 -52.23 66.62 20.45
N VAL A 42 -51.20 66.31 19.66
CA VAL A 42 -50.09 67.23 19.45
C VAL A 42 -50.47 68.21 18.35
N ILE A 43 -50.32 69.49 18.64
CA ILE A 43 -50.44 70.60 17.70
C ILE A 43 -49.05 71.11 17.42
N ALA A 44 -48.59 70.98 16.18
CA ALA A 44 -47.34 71.56 15.72
C ALA A 44 -47.63 72.72 14.77
N MET A 45 -47.03 73.88 15.04
CA MET A 45 -47.06 75.02 14.14
C MET A 45 -45.84 74.94 13.22
N ALA A 46 -46.05 74.84 11.91
CA ALA A 46 -44.96 74.80 10.94
C ALA A 46 -45.30 75.67 9.72
N ALA A 47 -44.40 76.59 9.38
CA ALA A 47 -44.61 77.56 8.29
C ALA A 47 -45.96 78.32 8.35
N GLY A 48 -46.48 78.56 9.56
CA GLY A 48 -47.78 79.23 9.78
C GLY A 48 -49.00 78.33 9.60
N VAL A 49 -48.82 77.05 9.28
CA VAL A 49 -49.87 76.04 9.20
C VAL A 49 -49.88 75.22 10.49
N GLU A 50 -51.09 75.00 11.02
CA GLU A 50 -51.32 74.17 12.19
C GLU A 50 -51.50 72.70 11.77
N HIS A 51 -50.65 71.82 12.28
CA HIS A 51 -50.72 70.38 12.05
C HIS A 51 -51.14 69.67 13.34
N ARG A 52 -52.20 68.87 13.27
CA ARG A 52 -52.73 68.12 14.43
C ARG A 52 -52.46 66.63 14.29
N PHE A 53 -51.79 66.06 15.29
CA PHE A 53 -51.45 64.65 15.37
C PHE A 53 -52.12 64.01 16.58
N ARG A 54 -53.07 63.11 16.34
CA ARG A 54 -53.65 62.30 17.41
C ARG A 54 -52.71 61.17 17.80
N ALA A 55 -52.76 60.77 19.07
CA ALA A 55 -52.02 59.62 19.52
C ALA A 55 -52.41 58.34 18.76
N ILE A 56 -51.41 57.52 18.47
CA ILE A 56 -51.53 56.17 17.96
C ILE A 56 -51.75 55.25 19.15
N GLY A 57 -52.94 54.70 19.27
CA GLY A 57 -53.32 53.80 20.36
C GLY A 57 -53.65 54.53 21.66
N THR A 58 -53.90 53.76 22.71
CA THR A 58 -54.24 54.29 24.04
C THR A 58 -52.96 54.74 24.76
N PRO A 59 -52.88 55.98 25.26
CA PRO A 59 -51.77 56.42 26.10
C PRO A 59 -51.60 55.50 27.30
N ALA A 60 -50.35 55.15 27.62
CA ALA A 60 -50.06 54.41 28.84
C ALA A 60 -50.04 55.37 30.03
N PHE A 61 -50.79 55.05 31.09
CA PHE A 61 -50.78 55.80 32.36
C PHE A 61 -50.50 54.84 33.52
N GLU A 62 -49.43 55.09 34.26
CA GLU A 62 -49.00 54.30 35.41
C GLU A 62 -49.52 54.89 36.74
N ARG A 63 -49.66 54.05 37.77
CA ARG A 63 -50.10 54.49 39.11
C ARG A 63 -49.18 55.53 39.76
N ASN A 64 -47.92 55.61 39.33
CA ASN A 64 -46.93 56.59 39.79
C ASN A 64 -47.03 57.95 39.06
N GLY A 65 -48.06 58.14 38.22
CA GLY A 65 -48.24 59.32 37.37
C GLY A 65 -47.44 59.28 36.07
N GLY A 66 -46.70 58.21 35.79
CA GLY A 66 -45.97 58.01 34.55
C GLY A 66 -46.94 57.96 33.37
N TRP A 67 -46.59 58.64 32.29
CA TRP A 67 -47.44 58.77 31.11
C TRP A 67 -46.61 58.68 29.83
N ALA A 68 -47.08 57.91 28.87
CA ALA A 68 -46.44 57.76 27.57
C ALA A 68 -47.48 57.73 26.44
N ALA A 69 -47.23 58.51 25.39
CA ALA A 69 -48.04 58.50 24.17
C ALA A 69 -47.15 58.54 22.92
N SER A 70 -47.58 57.85 21.87
CA SER A 70 -46.96 57.86 20.55
C SER A 70 -47.86 58.58 19.56
N PHE A 71 -47.31 59.34 18.64
CA PHE A 71 -48.03 60.13 17.65
C PHE A 71 -47.50 59.81 16.25
N ARG A 72 -48.40 59.78 15.26
CA ARG A 72 -47.99 59.66 13.86
C ARG A 72 -47.46 61.01 13.42
N TRP A 73 -46.19 61.06 13.05
CA TRP A 73 -45.52 62.28 12.64
C TRP A 73 -45.36 62.32 11.12
N ASP A 74 -45.53 63.48 10.51
CA ASP A 74 -45.29 63.69 9.09
C ASP A 74 -43.84 64.19 8.87
N PRO A 75 -42.97 63.41 8.21
CA PRO A 75 -41.56 63.77 8.03
C PRO A 75 -41.36 65.01 7.14
N ASP A 76 -42.35 65.44 6.37
CA ASP A 76 -42.24 66.60 5.48
C ASP A 76 -42.26 67.95 6.25
N ILE A 77 -42.58 67.91 7.55
CA ILE A 77 -42.62 69.09 8.41
C ILE A 77 -41.21 69.44 8.90
N THR A 78 -40.52 70.28 8.13
CA THR A 78 -39.09 70.59 8.33
C THR A 78 -38.79 71.87 9.12
N ARG A 79 -39.81 72.64 9.55
CA ARG A 79 -39.64 73.89 10.33
C ARG A 79 -40.78 74.10 11.32
N ILE A 80 -40.68 73.41 12.45
CA ILE A 80 -41.61 73.57 13.57
C ILE A 80 -41.23 74.86 14.31
N SER A 81 -42.18 75.74 14.62
CA SER A 81 -41.93 76.88 15.51
C SER A 81 -42.32 76.54 16.95
N ASP A 82 -43.48 75.92 17.12
CA ASP A 82 -44.07 75.61 18.42
C ASP A 82 -44.73 74.23 18.39
N VAL A 83 -44.62 73.52 19.51
CA VAL A 83 -45.32 72.25 19.72
C VAL A 83 -46.11 72.35 21.01
N LEU A 84 -47.42 72.15 20.91
CA LEU A 84 -48.34 72.12 22.03
C LEU A 84 -48.92 70.71 22.14
N LEU A 85 -49.05 70.22 23.37
CA LEU A 85 -49.79 69.01 23.66
C LEU A 85 -51.12 69.42 24.29
N GLU A 86 -52.20 69.19 23.56
CA GLU A 86 -53.56 69.46 23.98
C GLU A 86 -54.27 68.15 24.36
N PHE A 87 -55.13 68.23 25.36
CA PHE A 87 -56.00 67.14 25.79
C PHE A 87 -57.46 67.59 25.71
N ASP A 88 -58.38 66.65 25.50
CA ASP A 88 -59.83 66.93 25.44
C ASP A 88 -60.38 67.60 26.72
N SER A 89 -59.65 67.51 27.84
CA SER A 89 -59.97 68.23 29.07
C SER A 89 -59.70 69.74 29.03
N GLY A 90 -59.17 70.27 27.92
CA GLY A 90 -58.72 71.67 27.79
C GLY A 90 -57.36 71.96 28.44
N LEU A 91 -56.62 70.90 28.80
CA LEU A 91 -55.26 71.04 29.32
C LEU A 91 -54.30 71.27 28.15
N VAL A 92 -53.49 72.32 28.23
CA VAL A 92 -52.50 72.65 27.21
C VAL A 92 -51.10 72.68 27.83
N LEU A 93 -50.21 71.89 27.26
CA LEU A 93 -48.83 71.76 27.70
C LEU A 93 -47.88 72.19 26.57
N PRO A 94 -47.14 73.30 26.73
CA PRO A 94 -46.13 73.68 25.75
C PRO A 94 -44.94 72.71 25.82
N LEU A 95 -44.62 72.06 24.71
CA LEU A 95 -43.48 71.15 24.62
C LEU A 95 -42.24 71.91 24.13
N PRO A 96 -41.04 71.59 24.63
CA PRO A 96 -39.81 72.15 24.11
C PRO A 96 -39.64 71.75 22.65
N HIS A 97 -39.01 72.62 21.85
CA HIS A 97 -38.74 72.32 20.45
C HIS A 97 -37.99 70.98 20.34
N PRO A 98 -38.51 70.00 19.57
CA PRO A 98 -37.87 68.71 19.48
C PRO A 98 -36.59 68.92 18.64
N SER A 99 -35.44 68.96 19.29
CA SER A 99 -34.16 69.10 18.58
C SER A 99 -33.78 67.73 18.02
N THR A 100 -33.42 67.68 16.73
CA THR A 100 -33.02 66.46 16.00
C THR A 100 -31.81 65.73 16.59
N HIS A 101 -31.09 66.33 17.55
CA HIS A 101 -30.07 65.65 18.33
C HIS A 101 -30.63 65.23 19.69
N GLN A 102 -30.60 63.92 19.96
CA GLN A 102 -30.82 63.29 21.27
C GLN A 102 -29.82 63.82 22.32
N ARG A 103 -29.97 65.07 22.75
CA ARG A 103 -29.35 65.54 23.98
C ARG A 103 -30.28 65.10 25.10
N ARG A 104 -29.75 64.35 26.07
CA ARG A 104 -30.44 64.08 27.34
C ARG A 104 -30.78 65.44 27.96
N PHE A 105 -31.98 65.94 27.72
CA PHE A 105 -32.45 67.17 28.35
C PHE A 105 -32.36 66.98 29.85
N GLY A 106 -31.66 67.88 30.55
CA GLY A 106 -31.71 67.94 32.00
C GLY A 106 -33.16 68.18 32.41
N ARG A 107 -33.85 67.12 32.86
CA ARG A 107 -35.18 67.03 33.49
C ARG A 107 -35.95 68.37 33.56
N PRO A 108 -36.51 68.89 32.45
CA PRO A 108 -37.29 70.12 32.49
C PRO A 108 -38.63 69.86 33.17
N LEU A 109 -38.94 70.66 34.20
CA LEU A 109 -40.27 70.69 34.81
C LEU A 109 -41.11 71.70 34.02
N ILE A 110 -42.16 71.21 33.34
CA ILE A 110 -43.03 72.04 32.52
C ILE A 110 -44.33 72.27 33.30
N LYS A 111 -44.72 73.54 33.46
CA LYS A 111 -46.00 73.88 34.08
C LYS A 111 -47.09 73.73 33.02
N ALA A 112 -48.11 72.94 33.31
CA ALA A 112 -49.27 72.84 32.44
C ALA A 112 -50.22 73.98 32.76
N HIS A 113 -50.81 74.58 31.74
CA HIS A 113 -51.81 75.62 31.92
C HIS A 113 -53.17 75.05 31.51
N VAL A 114 -54.16 75.17 32.39
CA VAL A 114 -55.55 74.93 31.99
C VAL A 114 -56.00 76.17 31.23
N ALA A 115 -56.18 76.03 29.92
CA ALA A 115 -56.66 77.13 29.10
C ALA A 115 -58.10 77.45 29.55
N ALA A 116 -58.30 78.65 30.11
CA ALA A 116 -59.62 79.11 30.50
C ALA A 116 -60.53 79.07 29.26
N VAL A 117 -61.53 78.19 29.31
CA VAL A 117 -62.58 78.04 28.31
C VAL A 117 -63.08 79.44 27.94
N ARG A 118 -62.94 79.83 26.66
CA ARG A 118 -63.40 81.14 26.18
C ARG A 118 -64.91 81.29 26.38
N THR A 119 -65.32 82.08 27.37
CA THR A 119 -66.73 82.47 27.57
C THR A 119 -67.06 83.73 26.73
N PRO A 120 -68.26 83.84 26.10
CA PRO A 120 -68.66 85.01 25.29
C PRO A 120 -69.12 86.20 26.16
N PRO A 121 -69.06 87.47 25.69
CA PRO A 121 -69.25 88.64 26.55
C PRO A 121 -70.71 89.14 26.64
N ALA A 122 -71.13 89.63 27.82
CA ALA A 122 -72.38 90.37 27.99
C ALA A 122 -72.31 91.49 29.07
N HIS A 123 -72.74 92.68 28.65
CA HIS A 123 -73.45 93.81 29.29
C HIS A 123 -72.92 94.60 30.53
N ARG A 124 -73.17 95.92 30.43
CA ARG A 124 -72.82 97.06 31.30
C ARG A 124 -74.10 97.67 31.90
N PRO A 125 -74.12 98.16 33.16
CA PRO A 125 -75.29 98.85 33.72
C PRO A 125 -75.18 100.40 33.68
N PRO A 126 -76.30 101.13 33.85
CA PRO A 126 -76.40 102.58 33.67
C PRO A 126 -76.41 103.39 34.99
N SER A 127 -76.14 104.69 34.83
CA SER A 127 -76.10 105.78 35.81
C SER A 127 -77.49 106.27 36.24
N SER A 128 -77.61 106.73 37.49
CA SER A 128 -78.75 107.45 38.03
C SER A 128 -78.32 108.84 38.52
N ASP A 129 -78.67 109.86 37.74
CA ASP A 129 -78.89 111.23 38.20
C ASP A 129 -80.36 111.34 38.61
N ASP A 130 -80.67 111.96 39.76
CA ASP A 130 -82.00 112.53 39.98
C ASP A 130 -81.94 113.74 40.93
N HIS A 131 -82.45 114.85 40.40
CA HIS A 131 -82.57 116.17 41.01
C HIS A 131 -83.89 116.30 41.77
N ALA A 132 -83.91 117.02 42.90
CA ALA A 132 -85.13 117.50 43.52
C ALA A 132 -85.08 119.04 43.69
N SER A 133 -85.81 119.73 42.82
CA SER A 133 -86.08 121.18 42.89
C SER A 133 -87.31 121.41 43.78
N LEU A 134 -87.19 122.23 44.84
CA LEU A 134 -88.31 122.65 45.69
C LEU A 134 -88.72 124.11 45.39
N ASN A 135 -90.04 124.29 45.22
CA ASN A 135 -90.78 125.53 45.01
C ASN A 135 -90.72 126.47 46.24
N TYR A 136 -90.52 127.77 45.99
CA TYR A 136 -90.45 128.86 46.97
C TYR A 136 -91.44 129.99 46.59
N GLU A 137 -92.75 129.81 46.75
CA GLU A 137 -93.73 130.92 46.66
C GLU A 137 -94.77 130.72 47.77
N ASP A 138 -95.02 131.78 48.56
CA ASP A 138 -95.84 131.84 49.79
C ASP A 138 -95.18 131.42 51.12
N LEU A 139 -94.04 132.04 51.43
CA LEU A 139 -93.58 132.18 52.82
C LEU A 139 -93.90 133.59 53.29
N THR A 140 -94.76 133.71 54.29
CA THR A 140 -94.98 134.99 54.97
C THR A 140 -93.66 135.46 55.60
N GLN A 141 -93.49 136.76 55.85
CA GLN A 141 -92.26 137.30 56.45
C GLN A 141 -91.87 136.58 57.76
N LEU A 142 -92.85 136.01 58.46
CA LEU A 142 -92.65 135.18 59.65
C LEU A 142 -92.10 133.79 59.30
N ASP A 143 -92.58 133.14 58.23
CA ASP A 143 -92.10 131.84 57.78
C ASP A 143 -90.70 131.91 57.18
N LEU A 144 -90.36 133.00 56.50
CA LEU A 144 -88.99 133.25 56.03
C LEU A 144 -88.03 133.45 57.21
N HIS A 145 -88.48 134.13 58.28
CA HIS A 145 -87.68 134.29 59.49
C HIS A 145 -87.51 132.95 60.23
N ALA A 146 -88.58 132.14 60.33
CA ALA A 146 -88.51 130.79 60.88
C ALA A 146 -87.60 129.86 60.05
N ALA A 147 -87.67 129.93 58.72
CA ALA A 147 -86.80 129.17 57.82
C ALA A 147 -85.34 129.61 57.92
N LEU A 148 -85.07 130.90 58.12
CA LEU A 148 -83.70 131.41 58.33
C LEU A 148 -83.14 130.97 59.67
N ILE A 149 -83.93 131.04 60.75
CA ILE A 149 -83.52 130.52 62.08
C ILE A 149 -83.25 129.01 61.98
N LYS A 150 -84.13 128.26 61.32
CA LYS A 150 -83.94 126.82 61.11
C LYS A 150 -82.69 126.53 60.28
N ALA A 151 -82.48 127.24 59.17
CA ALA A 151 -81.27 127.06 58.36
C ALA A 151 -79.99 127.43 59.10
N GLN A 152 -80.05 128.40 60.01
CA GLN A 152 -78.93 128.73 60.89
C GLN A 152 -78.66 127.61 61.90
N GLN A 153 -79.71 127.05 62.51
CA GLN A 153 -79.62 125.89 63.41
C GLN A 153 -79.09 124.65 62.67
N ASP A 154 -79.63 124.33 61.49
CA ASP A 154 -79.19 123.21 60.65
C ASP A 154 -77.72 123.40 60.21
N LEU A 155 -77.27 124.64 59.97
CA LEU A 155 -75.87 124.95 59.65
C LEU A 155 -74.96 124.79 60.88
N GLU A 156 -75.42 125.18 62.07
CA GLU A 156 -74.71 124.96 63.33
C GLU A 156 -74.61 123.45 63.63
N GLU A 157 -75.70 122.70 63.50
CA GLU A 157 -75.72 121.24 63.64
C GLU A 157 -74.80 120.56 62.62
N ALA A 158 -74.85 120.95 61.34
CA ALA A 158 -73.96 120.40 60.31
C ALA A 158 -72.48 120.75 60.54
N ARG A 159 -72.18 121.88 61.20
CA ARG A 159 -70.82 122.24 61.59
C ARG A 159 -70.33 121.40 62.75
N ASP A 160 -71.18 121.18 63.76
CA ASP A 160 -70.88 120.31 64.89
C ASP A 160 -70.68 118.86 64.39
N ASP A 161 -71.54 118.36 63.51
CA ASP A 161 -71.41 117.05 62.85
C ASP A 161 -70.11 116.93 62.04
N LEU A 162 -69.69 118.00 61.34
CA LEU A 162 -68.44 118.00 60.58
C LEU A 162 -67.23 117.96 61.51
N VAL A 163 -67.26 118.70 62.63
CA VAL A 163 -66.20 118.62 63.65
C VAL A 163 -66.13 117.21 64.22
N ASP A 164 -67.26 116.62 64.59
CA ASP A 164 -67.33 115.24 65.09
C ASP A 164 -66.82 114.22 64.05
N ALA A 165 -67.18 114.39 62.78
CA ALA A 165 -66.71 113.54 61.68
C ALA A 165 -65.20 113.69 61.44
N GLU A 166 -64.66 114.91 61.53
CA GLU A 166 -63.23 115.17 61.43
C GLU A 166 -62.46 114.57 62.61
N GLU A 167 -63.00 114.68 63.84
CA GLU A 167 -62.45 114.04 65.03
C GLU A 167 -62.46 112.51 64.90
N GLN A 168 -63.57 111.92 64.45
CA GLN A 168 -63.66 110.48 64.19
C GLN A 168 -62.69 110.02 63.10
N ALA A 169 -62.56 110.77 62.00
CA ALA A 169 -61.60 110.48 60.94
C ALA A 169 -60.16 110.60 61.45
N ALA A 170 -59.85 111.57 62.30
CA ALA A 170 -58.54 111.72 62.93
C ALA A 170 -58.25 110.55 63.88
N MET A 171 -59.22 110.10 64.68
CA MET A 171 -59.10 108.91 65.52
C MET A 171 -58.86 107.65 64.67
N ALA A 172 -59.65 107.43 63.62
CA ALA A 172 -59.50 106.28 62.73
C ALA A 172 -58.12 106.26 62.02
N ARG A 173 -57.60 107.43 61.61
CA ARG A 173 -56.24 107.54 61.05
C ARG A 173 -55.17 107.19 62.08
N ARG A 174 -55.27 107.71 63.31
CA ARG A 174 -54.33 107.37 64.40
C ARG A 174 -54.37 105.87 64.71
N ASP A 175 -55.55 105.25 64.73
CA ASP A 175 -55.69 103.80 64.96
C ASP A 175 -55.10 102.99 63.81
N ALA A 176 -55.33 103.39 62.56
CA ALA A 176 -54.73 102.76 61.39
C ALA A 176 -53.20 102.89 61.38
N ASP A 177 -52.65 104.03 61.78
CA ASP A 177 -51.20 104.24 61.87
C ASP A 177 -50.58 103.40 63.01
N ARG A 178 -51.23 103.32 64.17
CA ARG A 178 -50.80 102.40 65.26
C ARG A 178 -50.81 100.94 64.80
N GLU A 179 -51.82 100.51 64.04
CA GLU A 179 -51.86 99.14 63.51
C GLU A 179 -50.76 98.90 62.47
N ARG A 180 -50.48 99.87 61.59
CA ARG A 180 -49.35 99.77 60.65
C ARG A 180 -48.02 99.68 61.37
N GLU A 181 -47.81 100.46 62.42
CA GLU A 181 -46.60 100.41 63.25
C GLU A 181 -46.46 99.05 63.94
N ARG A 182 -47.55 98.52 64.52
CA ARG A 182 -47.56 97.16 65.09
C ARG A 182 -47.16 96.10 64.07
N ARG A 183 -47.76 96.13 62.87
CA ARG A 183 -47.41 95.18 61.79
C ARG A 183 -45.98 95.34 61.30
N ARG A 184 -45.45 96.56 61.23
CA ARG A 184 -44.04 96.80 60.89
C ARG A 184 -43.12 96.21 61.94
N ALA A 185 -43.39 96.45 63.22
CA ALA A 185 -42.62 95.89 64.32
C ALA A 185 -42.70 94.35 64.37
N GLU A 186 -43.87 93.77 64.11
CA GLU A 186 -44.02 92.30 63.99
C GLU A 186 -43.25 91.75 62.78
N ALA A 187 -43.34 92.41 61.62
CA ALA A 187 -42.58 92.02 60.43
C ALA A 187 -41.07 92.10 60.68
N GLU A 188 -40.59 93.13 61.37
CA GLU A 188 -39.18 93.24 61.77
C GLU A 188 -38.77 92.10 62.72
N ARG A 189 -39.54 91.83 63.77
CA ARG A 189 -39.28 90.70 64.69
C ARG A 189 -39.26 89.35 63.96
N THR A 190 -40.17 89.14 63.01
CA THR A 190 -40.18 87.89 62.24
C THR A 190 -38.98 87.79 61.31
N ARG A 191 -38.52 88.89 60.71
CA ARG A 191 -37.29 88.90 59.89
C ARG A 191 -36.05 88.64 60.75
N GLU A 192 -35.95 89.26 61.92
CA GLU A 192 -34.88 89.01 62.89
C GLU A 192 -34.87 87.55 63.35
N ALA A 193 -36.03 86.99 63.69
CA ALA A 193 -36.16 85.59 64.08
C ALA A 193 -35.76 84.64 62.93
N LEU A 194 -36.14 84.94 61.68
CA LEU A 194 -35.73 84.16 60.51
C LEU A 194 -34.23 84.29 60.22
N ALA A 195 -33.63 85.46 60.43
CA ALA A 195 -32.19 85.66 60.29
C ALA A 195 -31.42 84.82 61.31
N LEU A 196 -31.80 84.87 62.59
CA LEU A 196 -31.20 84.05 63.64
C LEU A 196 -31.38 82.55 63.38
N ALA A 197 -32.56 82.13 62.91
CA ALA A 197 -32.80 80.74 62.53
C ALA A 197 -31.93 80.31 61.34
N GLY A 198 -31.70 81.22 60.38
CA GLY A 198 -30.79 81.02 59.25
C GLY A 198 -29.35 80.83 59.70
N GLU A 199 -28.84 81.73 60.57
CA GLU A 199 -27.49 81.65 61.13
C GLU A 199 -27.26 80.33 61.89
N LEU A 200 -28.22 79.94 62.74
CA LEU A 200 -28.14 78.68 63.47
C LEU A 200 -28.16 77.45 62.54
N ALA A 201 -28.99 77.48 61.49
CA ALA A 201 -29.04 76.41 60.51
C ALA A 201 -27.74 76.31 59.70
N GLU A 202 -27.12 77.44 59.34
CA GLU A 202 -25.82 77.46 58.67
C GLU A 202 -24.70 76.94 59.57
N GLU A 203 -24.69 77.32 60.85
CA GLU A 203 -23.75 76.79 61.84
C GLU A 203 -23.90 75.26 62.01
N GLN A 204 -25.14 74.76 62.10
CA GLN A 204 -25.41 73.32 62.16
C GLN A 204 -24.94 72.59 60.90
N LEU A 205 -25.20 73.14 59.72
CA LEU A 205 -24.73 72.56 58.46
C LEU A 205 -23.21 72.59 58.35
N ALA A 206 -22.55 73.65 58.84
CA ALA A 206 -21.09 73.72 58.88
C ALA A 206 -20.51 72.66 59.84
N ALA A 207 -21.09 72.52 61.03
CA ALA A 207 -20.68 71.50 62.01
C ALA A 207 -20.94 70.06 61.50
N GLU A 208 -22.04 69.83 60.80
CA GLU A 208 -22.31 68.52 60.20
C GLU A 208 -21.34 68.21 59.06
N ARG A 209 -21.00 69.20 58.23
CA ARG A 209 -20.00 69.04 57.16
C ARG A 209 -18.62 68.71 57.72
N THR A 210 -18.15 69.42 58.74
CA THR A 210 -16.85 69.12 59.36
C THR A 210 -16.86 67.73 60.00
N ALA A 211 -17.93 67.35 60.71
CA ALA A 211 -18.06 66.01 61.28
C ALA A 211 -18.11 64.91 60.21
N ALA A 212 -18.76 65.16 59.06
CA ALA A 212 -18.79 64.23 57.94
C ALA A 212 -17.41 64.08 57.27
N GLU A 213 -16.69 65.19 57.10
CA GLU A 213 -15.32 65.18 56.56
C GLU A 213 -14.36 64.42 57.48
N GLU A 214 -14.44 64.62 58.79
CA GLU A 214 -13.66 63.87 59.78
C GLU A 214 -13.96 62.37 59.75
N ARG A 215 -15.23 61.97 59.61
CA ARG A 215 -15.62 60.56 59.46
C ARG A 215 -15.03 59.94 58.20
N ILE A 216 -15.13 60.63 57.06
CA ILE A 216 -14.57 60.16 55.79
C ILE A 216 -13.04 60.06 55.89
N ALA A 217 -12.37 61.01 56.55
CA ALA A 217 -10.94 60.98 56.77
C ALA A 217 -10.52 59.78 57.64
N ALA A 218 -11.25 59.51 58.72
CA ALA A 218 -11.01 58.35 59.59
C ALA A 218 -11.22 57.02 58.83
N GLU A 219 -12.33 56.87 58.09
CA GLU A 219 -12.59 55.67 57.28
C GLU A 219 -11.52 55.43 56.22
N ARG A 220 -11.01 56.51 55.59
CA ARG A 220 -9.91 56.41 54.62
C ARG A 220 -8.62 55.94 55.28
N ALA A 221 -8.28 56.47 56.45
CA ALA A 221 -7.09 56.06 57.19
C ALA A 221 -7.16 54.57 57.60
N ASP A 222 -8.32 54.12 58.09
CA ASP A 222 -8.55 52.71 58.44
C ASP A 222 -8.46 51.81 57.20
N ALA A 223 -9.04 52.22 56.07
CA ALA A 223 -8.95 51.47 54.82
C ALA A 223 -7.51 51.35 54.31
N GLU A 224 -6.72 52.42 54.39
CA GLU A 224 -5.31 52.42 53.99
C GLU A 224 -4.46 51.54 54.92
N GLN A 225 -4.73 51.55 56.23
CA GLN A 225 -4.10 50.62 57.17
C GLN A 225 -4.44 49.16 56.86
N ARG A 226 -5.69 48.86 56.49
CA ARG A 226 -6.08 47.51 56.08
C ARG A 226 -5.38 47.07 54.79
N ILE A 227 -5.33 47.92 53.78
CA ILE A 227 -4.67 47.63 52.50
C ILE A 227 -3.16 47.40 52.72
N SER A 228 -2.52 48.23 53.53
CA SER A 228 -1.10 48.05 53.86
C SER A 228 -0.83 46.77 54.66
N ALA A 229 -1.67 46.43 55.64
CA ALA A 229 -1.56 45.17 56.38
C ALA A 229 -1.76 43.93 55.47
N GLU A 230 -2.77 43.96 54.59
CA GLU A 230 -3.03 42.90 53.62
C GLU A 230 -1.86 42.75 52.62
N ARG A 231 -1.29 43.86 52.15
CA ARG A 231 -0.13 43.86 51.28
C ARG A 231 1.09 43.22 51.95
N ASN A 232 1.40 43.61 53.18
CA ASN A 232 2.53 43.03 53.93
C ASN A 232 2.33 41.53 54.14
N ALA A 233 1.11 41.11 54.52
CA ALA A 233 0.79 39.69 54.68
C ALA A 233 0.90 38.90 53.36
N ALA A 234 0.54 39.51 52.22
CA ALA A 234 0.71 38.89 50.91
C ALA A 234 2.18 38.78 50.51
N GLU A 235 2.99 39.81 50.77
CA GLU A 235 4.44 39.81 50.53
C GLU A 235 5.14 38.72 51.38
N GLU A 236 4.78 38.58 52.65
CA GLU A 236 5.28 37.51 53.52
C GLU A 236 4.91 36.10 53.02
N ARG A 237 3.68 35.92 52.52
CA ARG A 237 3.25 34.63 51.93
C ARG A 237 4.06 34.28 50.69
N ILE A 238 4.28 35.24 49.80
CA ILE A 238 5.09 35.03 48.59
C ILE A 238 6.54 34.68 48.97
N ALA A 239 7.11 35.38 49.95
CA ALA A 239 8.46 35.09 50.44
C ALA A 239 8.56 33.68 51.04
N ALA A 240 7.58 33.27 51.85
CA ALA A 240 7.53 31.93 52.43
C ALA A 240 7.38 30.83 51.37
N GLU A 241 6.54 31.04 50.36
CA GLU A 241 6.36 30.10 49.24
C GLU A 241 7.63 29.97 48.40
N GLN A 242 8.32 31.09 48.11
CA GLN A 242 9.59 31.08 47.39
C GLN A 242 10.68 30.35 48.17
N ALA A 243 10.75 30.54 49.50
CA ALA A 243 11.69 29.81 50.35
C ALA A 243 11.41 28.29 50.34
N ALA A 244 10.14 27.88 50.48
CA ALA A 244 9.76 26.48 50.42
C ALA A 244 10.03 25.85 49.03
N ALA A 245 9.82 26.60 47.94
CA ALA A 245 10.15 26.15 46.59
C ALA A 245 11.66 25.97 46.41
N ALA A 246 12.48 26.90 46.91
CA ALA A 246 13.93 26.80 46.86
C ALA A 246 14.45 25.59 47.64
N GLU A 247 13.88 25.31 48.82
CA GLU A 247 14.22 24.12 49.61
C GLU A 247 13.88 22.82 48.87
N ARG A 248 12.71 22.75 48.20
CA ARG A 248 12.33 21.59 47.39
C ARG A 248 13.30 21.35 46.23
N ILE A 249 13.68 22.41 45.51
CA ILE A 249 14.64 22.32 44.40
C ILE A 249 16.00 21.83 44.93
N ALA A 250 16.46 22.36 46.06
CA ALA A 250 17.73 21.93 46.67
C ALA A 250 17.68 20.45 47.09
N ALA A 251 16.58 20.00 47.69
CA ALA A 251 16.39 18.60 48.07
C ALA A 251 16.34 17.66 46.86
N GLU A 252 15.66 18.07 45.78
CA GLU A 252 15.60 17.30 44.52
C GLU A 252 16.98 17.21 43.86
N GLN A 253 17.73 18.30 43.82
CA GLN A 253 19.10 18.32 43.30
C GLN A 253 20.03 17.41 44.11
N ALA A 254 19.92 17.42 45.45
CA ALA A 254 20.69 16.54 46.31
C ALA A 254 20.37 15.06 46.04
N ALA A 255 19.08 14.71 45.94
CA ALA A 255 18.65 13.35 45.61
C ALA A 255 19.09 12.91 44.21
N ALA A 256 19.06 13.81 43.22
CA ALA A 256 19.56 13.54 41.88
C ALA A 256 21.07 13.30 41.87
N ALA A 257 21.85 14.10 42.62
CA ALA A 257 23.29 13.92 42.76
C ALA A 257 23.64 12.58 43.41
N GLU A 258 22.90 12.16 44.44
CA GLU A 258 23.08 10.85 45.08
C GLU A 258 22.81 9.69 44.10
N ARG A 259 21.75 9.79 43.28
CA ARG A 259 21.45 8.79 42.25
C ARG A 259 22.55 8.68 41.21
N ILE A 260 23.06 9.81 40.72
CA ILE A 260 24.17 9.83 39.75
C ILE A 260 25.42 9.20 40.38
N ALA A 261 25.74 9.53 41.63
CA ALA A 261 26.88 8.94 42.33
C ALA A 261 26.73 7.42 42.50
N ALA A 262 25.54 6.93 42.88
CA ALA A 262 25.25 5.52 43.01
C ALA A 262 25.34 4.77 41.67
N GLU A 263 24.83 5.38 40.59
CA GLU A 263 24.91 4.82 39.24
C GLU A 263 26.36 4.75 38.75
N GLN A 264 27.15 5.81 38.95
CA GLN A 264 28.58 5.82 38.63
C GLN A 264 29.35 4.75 39.40
N ALA A 265 29.06 4.58 40.70
CA ALA A 265 29.66 3.51 41.51
C ALA A 265 29.29 2.11 40.97
N ALA A 266 28.03 1.89 40.59
CA ALA A 266 27.58 0.62 40.03
C ALA A 266 28.21 0.32 38.65
N VAL A 267 28.36 1.34 37.80
CA VAL A 267 29.05 1.22 36.51
C VAL A 267 30.53 0.90 36.72
N HIS A 268 31.20 1.58 37.63
CA HIS A 268 32.60 1.29 37.95
C HIS A 268 32.77 -0.13 38.48
N GLU A 269 31.90 -0.59 39.39
CA GLU A 269 31.94 -1.95 39.90
C GLU A 269 31.67 -3.01 38.81
N ARG A 270 30.79 -2.73 37.84
CA ARG A 270 30.60 -3.60 36.66
C ARG A 270 31.85 -3.64 35.79
N PHE A 271 32.46 -2.48 35.53
CA PHE A 271 33.69 -2.38 34.75
C PHE A 271 34.83 -3.17 35.41
N GLU A 272 35.01 -3.04 36.72
CA GLU A 272 36.03 -3.82 37.46
C GLU A 272 35.76 -5.33 37.40
N ARG A 273 34.50 -5.77 37.50
CA ARG A 273 34.15 -7.18 37.33
C ARG A 273 34.47 -7.68 35.92
N GLU A 274 34.09 -6.93 34.89
CA GLU A 274 34.37 -7.28 33.49
C GLU A 274 35.87 -7.32 33.20
N HIS A 275 36.61 -6.34 33.71
CA HIS A 275 38.06 -6.32 33.60
C HIS A 275 38.68 -7.54 34.30
N ALA A 276 38.23 -7.88 35.51
CA ALA A 276 38.68 -9.07 36.21
C ALA A 276 38.38 -10.36 35.42
N THR A 277 37.19 -10.50 34.82
CA THR A 277 36.86 -11.66 33.97
C THR A 277 37.74 -11.71 32.71
N LEU A 278 37.94 -10.58 32.04
CA LEU A 278 38.81 -10.52 30.85
C LEU A 278 40.27 -10.82 31.19
N THR A 279 40.75 -10.41 32.37
CA THR A 279 42.10 -10.77 32.80
C THR A 279 42.23 -12.27 33.08
N ALA A 280 41.21 -12.90 33.67
CA ALA A 280 41.20 -14.35 33.88
C ALA A 280 41.16 -15.12 32.55
N GLU A 281 40.30 -14.72 31.62
CA GLU A 281 40.24 -15.31 30.27
C GLU A 281 41.56 -15.16 29.50
N ARG A 282 42.20 -13.99 29.62
CA ARG A 282 43.53 -13.75 29.04
C ARG A 282 44.57 -14.69 29.64
N ASP A 283 44.58 -14.84 30.96
CA ASP A 283 45.57 -15.68 31.65
C ASP A 283 45.37 -17.17 31.31
N ASP A 284 44.11 -17.64 31.24
CA ASP A 284 43.77 -18.99 30.75
C ASP A 284 44.21 -19.19 29.30
N ALA A 285 43.96 -18.21 28.41
CA ALA A 285 44.42 -18.27 27.03
C ALA A 285 45.96 -18.30 26.92
N GLN A 286 46.66 -17.57 27.78
CA GLN A 286 48.12 -17.61 27.85
C GLN A 286 48.64 -18.98 28.31
N GLN A 287 47.97 -19.62 29.29
CA GLN A 287 48.31 -20.97 29.72
C GLN A 287 48.07 -21.99 28.60
N GLN A 288 46.94 -21.91 27.89
CA GLN A 288 46.66 -22.77 26.74
C GLN A 288 47.72 -22.61 25.64
N LEU A 289 48.13 -21.37 25.33
CA LEU A 289 49.21 -21.12 24.39
C LEU A 289 50.55 -21.71 24.84
N GLN A 290 50.86 -21.69 26.14
CA GLN A 290 52.05 -22.36 26.67
C GLN A 290 51.98 -23.88 26.50
N VAL A 291 50.83 -24.49 26.77
CA VAL A 291 50.63 -25.94 26.56
C VAL A 291 50.81 -26.29 25.09
N VAL A 292 50.14 -25.59 24.18
CA VAL A 292 50.29 -25.81 22.73
C VAL A 292 51.74 -25.62 22.28
N ARG A 293 52.45 -24.66 22.85
CA ARG A 293 53.87 -24.46 22.56
C ARG A 293 54.74 -25.62 23.04
N GLN A 294 54.49 -26.15 24.24
CA GLN A 294 55.17 -27.34 24.76
C GLN A 294 54.88 -28.57 23.89
N GLU A 295 53.62 -28.78 23.50
CA GLU A 295 53.24 -29.86 22.59
C GLU A 295 53.91 -29.70 21.22
N ALA A 296 54.00 -28.48 20.70
CA ALA A 296 54.71 -28.21 19.45
C ALA A 296 56.22 -28.49 19.57
N GLU A 297 56.84 -28.14 20.69
CA GLU A 297 58.24 -28.46 20.99
C GLU A 297 58.45 -29.99 21.13
N GLU A 298 57.54 -30.70 21.80
CA GLU A 298 57.57 -32.16 21.93
C GLU A 298 57.38 -32.86 20.57
N LEU A 299 56.41 -32.40 19.76
CA LEU A 299 56.19 -32.90 18.41
C LEU A 299 57.40 -32.61 17.51
N SER A 300 58.02 -31.44 17.65
CA SER A 300 59.27 -31.11 16.95
C SER A 300 60.40 -32.07 17.35
N GLY A 301 60.57 -32.35 18.65
CA GLY A 301 61.55 -33.32 19.13
C GLY A 301 61.27 -34.75 18.65
N LYS A 302 60.00 -35.17 18.64
CA LYS A 302 59.59 -36.47 18.05
C LYS A 302 59.86 -36.51 16.56
N LEU A 303 59.62 -35.42 15.84
CA LEU A 303 59.90 -35.31 14.41
C LEU A 303 61.40 -35.41 14.14
N GLU A 304 62.24 -34.78 14.96
CA GLU A 304 63.70 -34.89 14.90
C GLU A 304 64.15 -36.34 15.11
N GLN A 305 63.63 -37.03 16.12
CA GLN A 305 63.89 -38.46 16.35
C GLN A 305 63.45 -39.35 15.16
N VAL A 306 62.29 -39.07 14.56
CA VAL A 306 61.83 -39.77 13.35
C VAL A 306 62.75 -39.46 12.17
N SER A 307 63.24 -38.24 12.05
CA SER A 307 64.20 -37.83 11.03
C SER A 307 65.53 -38.58 11.18
N ASP A 308 66.04 -38.69 12.40
CA ASP A 308 67.28 -39.40 12.72
C ASP A 308 67.15 -40.91 12.50
N THR A 309 66.03 -41.50 12.92
CA THR A 309 65.77 -42.93 12.66
C THR A 309 65.60 -43.21 11.16
N LEU A 310 64.95 -42.31 10.42
CA LEU A 310 64.90 -42.36 8.96
C LEU A 310 66.28 -42.22 8.34
N ALA A 311 67.17 -41.37 8.87
CA ALA A 311 68.54 -41.25 8.40
C ALA A 311 69.32 -42.56 8.60
N VAL A 312 69.18 -43.21 9.77
CA VAL A 312 69.78 -44.53 10.05
C VAL A 312 69.22 -45.60 9.10
N GLU A 313 67.90 -45.64 8.89
CA GLU A 313 67.30 -46.57 7.94
C GLU A 313 67.69 -46.28 6.48
N ARG A 314 67.96 -45.02 6.13
CA ARG A 314 68.50 -44.64 4.82
C ARG A 314 69.91 -45.19 4.61
N ILE A 315 70.75 -45.13 5.64
CA ILE A 315 72.11 -45.70 5.64
C ILE A 315 72.05 -47.24 5.56
N LYS A 316 71.13 -47.88 6.28
CA LYS A 316 70.92 -49.34 6.16
C LYS A 316 70.44 -49.72 4.75
N ARG A 317 69.49 -48.96 4.18
CA ARG A 317 69.01 -49.19 2.80
C ARG A 317 70.08 -48.93 1.75
N SER A 318 71.00 -47.99 1.96
CA SER A 318 72.16 -47.83 1.06
C SER A 318 73.12 -49.00 1.17
N GLY A 319 73.40 -49.52 2.38
CA GLY A 319 74.19 -50.74 2.55
C GLY A 319 73.56 -51.97 1.90
N LEU A 320 72.24 -52.15 2.05
CA LEU A 320 71.50 -53.24 1.38
C LEU A 320 71.48 -53.08 -0.15
N ARG A 321 71.49 -51.85 -0.68
CA ARG A 321 71.60 -51.62 -2.14
C ARG A 321 72.97 -52.00 -2.67
N GLU A 322 74.05 -51.65 -1.95
CA GLU A 322 75.41 -52.06 -2.30
C GLU A 322 75.56 -53.59 -2.29
N GLU A 323 74.90 -54.27 -1.35
CA GLU A 323 74.85 -55.74 -1.27
C GLU A 323 74.05 -56.36 -2.44
N VAL A 324 72.92 -55.76 -2.82
CA VAL A 324 72.14 -56.18 -4.00
C VAL A 324 72.93 -55.96 -5.31
N ASP A 325 73.68 -54.87 -5.41
CA ASP A 325 74.51 -54.59 -6.59
C ASP A 325 75.74 -55.52 -6.66
N ALA A 326 76.31 -55.93 -5.51
CA ALA A 326 77.33 -56.97 -5.45
C ALA A 326 76.78 -58.34 -5.90
N LEU A 327 75.60 -58.74 -5.42
CA LEU A 327 74.93 -59.98 -5.82
C LEU A 327 74.55 -59.99 -7.31
N ARG A 328 74.15 -58.84 -7.87
CA ARG A 328 73.93 -58.68 -9.32
C ARG A 328 75.23 -58.84 -10.12
N SER A 329 76.34 -58.29 -9.64
CA SER A 329 77.65 -58.46 -10.28
C SER A 329 78.10 -59.94 -10.30
N ASP A 330 77.81 -60.69 -9.23
CA ASP A 330 78.09 -62.13 -9.16
C ASP A 330 77.17 -62.96 -10.07
N LEU A 331 75.91 -62.59 -10.18
CA LEU A 331 74.97 -63.21 -11.12
C LEU A 331 75.38 -62.97 -12.58
N ASP A 332 75.87 -61.77 -12.92
CA ASP A 332 76.40 -61.46 -14.25
C ASP A 332 77.73 -62.19 -14.57
N ARG A 333 78.51 -62.56 -13.55
CA ARG A 333 79.68 -63.43 -13.73
C ARG A 333 79.28 -64.88 -13.93
N ALA A 334 78.23 -65.36 -13.25
CA ALA A 334 77.68 -66.70 -13.45
C ALA A 334 77.06 -66.84 -14.85
N GLY A 335 76.27 -65.85 -15.30
CA GLY A 335 75.66 -65.85 -16.63
C GLY A 335 76.70 -65.76 -17.77
N ARG A 336 77.86 -65.14 -17.55
CA ARG A 336 78.97 -65.17 -18.53
C ARG A 336 79.63 -66.54 -18.64
N ARG A 337 79.81 -67.25 -17.53
CA ARG A 337 80.35 -68.62 -17.53
C ARG A 337 79.40 -69.61 -18.20
N GLU A 338 78.09 -69.45 -18.05
CA GLU A 338 77.10 -70.28 -18.76
C GLU A 338 77.08 -70.02 -20.27
N ARG A 339 77.23 -68.77 -20.72
CA ARG A 339 77.30 -68.44 -22.16
C ARG A 339 78.56 -69.00 -22.83
N GLU A 340 79.70 -68.97 -22.14
CA GLU A 340 80.95 -69.58 -22.63
C GLU A 340 80.89 -71.13 -22.71
N VAL A 341 80.06 -71.77 -21.87
CA VAL A 341 79.80 -73.22 -21.96
C VAL A 341 78.79 -73.53 -23.07
N ALA A 342 77.77 -72.70 -23.26
CA ALA A 342 76.81 -72.84 -24.35
C ALA A 342 77.45 -72.65 -25.73
N GLU A 343 78.40 -71.72 -25.88
CA GLU A 343 79.14 -71.47 -27.13
C GLU A 343 80.12 -72.60 -27.50
N ARG A 344 80.67 -73.32 -26.50
CA ARG A 344 81.47 -74.53 -26.75
C ARG A 344 80.61 -75.70 -27.24
N HIS A 345 79.42 -75.87 -26.67
CA HIS A 345 78.50 -76.92 -27.09
C HIS A 345 77.81 -76.65 -28.44
N THR A 346 77.59 -75.40 -28.83
CA THR A 346 77.09 -75.08 -30.17
C THR A 346 78.14 -75.28 -31.26
N ALA A 347 79.43 -75.10 -30.96
CA ALA A 347 80.53 -75.41 -31.87
C ALA A 347 80.74 -76.92 -32.07
N GLU A 348 80.61 -77.73 -31.01
CA GLU A 348 80.66 -79.21 -31.11
C GLU A 348 79.46 -79.78 -31.88
N VAL A 349 78.26 -79.22 -31.69
CA VAL A 349 77.05 -79.63 -32.43
C VAL A 349 77.10 -79.22 -33.90
N ALA A 350 77.79 -78.13 -34.26
CA ALA A 350 78.01 -77.73 -35.65
C ALA A 350 78.97 -78.69 -36.38
N GLY A 351 80.06 -79.12 -35.73
CA GLY A 351 81.00 -80.11 -36.31
C GLY A 351 80.37 -81.50 -36.53
N ILE A 352 79.54 -81.96 -35.59
CA ILE A 352 78.80 -83.23 -35.72
C ILE A 352 77.74 -83.16 -36.84
N ARG A 353 77.18 -81.97 -37.11
CA ARG A 353 76.17 -81.77 -38.18
C ARG A 353 76.77 -81.83 -39.57
N GLU A 354 77.97 -81.29 -39.75
CA GLU A 354 78.71 -81.28 -41.02
C GLU A 354 79.22 -82.69 -41.38
N GLU A 355 79.65 -83.47 -40.38
CA GLU A 355 79.97 -84.90 -40.55
C GLU A 355 78.73 -85.76 -40.86
N LEU A 356 77.54 -85.39 -40.35
CA LEU A 356 76.28 -86.06 -40.67
C LEU A 356 75.80 -85.75 -42.10
N GLU A 357 76.04 -84.53 -42.60
CA GLU A 357 75.65 -84.10 -43.96
C GLU A 357 76.50 -84.79 -45.04
N VAL A 358 77.79 -85.00 -44.77
CA VAL A 358 78.69 -85.79 -45.64
C VAL A 358 78.33 -87.27 -45.63
N ALA A 359 77.92 -87.83 -44.47
CA ALA A 359 77.45 -89.21 -44.37
C ALA A 359 76.07 -89.42 -45.02
N LEU A 360 75.18 -88.42 -44.98
CA LEU A 360 73.87 -88.46 -45.63
C LEU A 360 73.97 -88.33 -47.15
N GLY A 361 74.91 -87.54 -47.70
CA GLY A 361 75.17 -87.47 -49.14
C GLY A 361 75.75 -88.77 -49.73
N GLN A 362 76.54 -89.52 -48.95
CA GLN A 362 77.06 -90.85 -49.34
C GLN A 362 75.98 -91.94 -49.24
N LEU A 363 75.01 -91.80 -48.34
CA LEU A 363 73.85 -92.70 -48.22
C LEU A 363 72.76 -92.41 -49.25
N GLU A 364 72.59 -91.16 -49.70
CA GLU A 364 71.67 -90.81 -50.79
C GLU A 364 72.19 -91.24 -52.16
N SER A 365 73.49 -91.11 -52.43
CA SER A 365 74.11 -91.67 -53.65
C SER A 365 74.02 -93.20 -53.70
N ALA A 366 74.22 -93.91 -52.58
CA ALA A 366 74.03 -95.36 -52.51
C ALA A 366 72.55 -95.78 -52.58
N ARG A 367 71.61 -94.92 -52.16
CA ARG A 367 70.16 -95.15 -52.21
C ARG A 367 69.57 -94.88 -53.60
N GLU A 368 70.12 -93.96 -54.39
CA GLU A 368 69.75 -93.78 -55.80
C GLU A 368 70.20 -94.94 -56.68
N ASP A 369 71.40 -95.49 -56.45
CA ASP A 369 71.89 -96.70 -57.15
C ASP A 369 71.15 -97.99 -56.76
N LEU A 370 70.62 -98.08 -55.52
CA LEU A 370 69.72 -99.15 -55.07
C LEU A 370 68.25 -98.93 -55.49
N SER A 371 67.86 -97.68 -55.80
CA SER A 371 66.52 -97.32 -56.29
C SER A 371 66.35 -97.68 -57.77
N THR A 372 67.36 -97.44 -58.61
CA THR A 372 67.37 -97.89 -60.02
C THR A 372 67.44 -99.42 -60.14
N ALA A 373 68.19 -100.11 -59.28
CA ALA A 373 68.19 -101.58 -59.21
C ALA A 373 66.88 -102.15 -58.62
N GLY A 374 66.23 -101.44 -57.69
CA GLY A 374 64.96 -101.81 -57.08
C GLY A 374 63.73 -101.61 -57.98
N VAL A 375 63.75 -100.61 -58.88
CA VAL A 375 62.71 -100.40 -59.88
C VAL A 375 62.77 -101.49 -60.96
N GLU A 376 63.95 -101.99 -61.33
CA GLU A 376 64.06 -103.14 -62.25
C GLU A 376 63.71 -104.49 -61.59
N SER A 377 63.93 -104.67 -60.28
CA SER A 377 63.50 -105.88 -59.56
C SER A 377 61.98 -105.90 -59.33
N ARG A 378 61.36 -104.77 -58.96
CA ARG A 378 59.88 -104.69 -58.82
C ARG A 378 59.16 -104.79 -60.16
N ARG A 379 59.76 -104.30 -61.25
CA ARG A 379 59.20 -104.48 -62.59
C ARG A 379 59.29 -105.94 -63.06
N ARG A 380 60.32 -106.70 -62.67
CA ARG A 380 60.44 -108.15 -62.90
C ARG A 380 59.51 -108.98 -61.99
N ASP A 381 59.30 -108.56 -60.74
CA ASP A 381 58.43 -109.27 -59.79
C ASP A 381 56.92 -109.01 -60.04
N GLU A 382 56.52 -107.80 -60.44
CA GLU A 382 55.15 -107.50 -60.87
C GLU A 382 54.81 -108.12 -62.24
N GLU A 383 55.80 -108.32 -63.11
CA GLU A 383 55.63 -109.05 -64.36
C GLU A 383 55.54 -110.56 -64.11
N LEU A 384 56.25 -111.10 -63.11
CA LEU A 384 56.10 -112.48 -62.63
C LEU A 384 54.77 -112.72 -61.86
N GLU A 385 54.23 -111.75 -61.13
CA GLU A 385 52.91 -111.83 -60.51
C GLU A 385 51.75 -111.59 -61.48
N ARG A 386 51.90 -110.71 -62.49
CA ARG A 386 50.94 -110.62 -63.61
C ARG A 386 50.96 -111.88 -64.48
N LEU A 387 52.10 -112.54 -64.66
CA LEU A 387 52.20 -113.83 -65.35
C LEU A 387 51.69 -115.00 -64.49
N ARG A 388 51.87 -114.97 -63.16
CA ARG A 388 51.30 -115.97 -62.22
C ARG A 388 49.79 -115.81 -62.00
N GLY A 389 49.27 -114.58 -62.03
CA GLY A 389 47.82 -114.29 -62.02
C GLY A 389 47.12 -114.68 -63.32
N ARG A 390 47.77 -114.42 -64.48
CA ARG A 390 47.28 -114.94 -65.77
C ARG A 390 47.39 -116.46 -65.88
N LEU A 391 48.36 -117.10 -65.23
CA LEU A 391 48.47 -118.57 -65.16
C LEU A 391 47.41 -119.23 -64.26
N LEU A 392 46.84 -118.52 -63.28
CA LEU A 392 45.76 -119.02 -62.42
C LEU A 392 44.35 -118.77 -62.98
N GLU A 393 44.18 -117.78 -63.86
CA GLU A 393 42.94 -117.59 -64.66
C GLU A 393 42.91 -118.42 -65.95
N ILE A 394 44.08 -118.85 -66.46
CA ILE A 394 44.17 -119.80 -67.59
C ILE A 394 44.13 -121.26 -67.09
N GLN A 395 44.22 -121.53 -65.79
CA GLN A 395 44.18 -122.89 -65.24
C GLN A 395 42.87 -123.67 -65.53
N PRO A 396 41.65 -123.09 -65.47
CA PRO A 396 40.46 -123.78 -65.97
C PRO A 396 40.46 -123.94 -67.50
N VAL A 397 41.15 -123.06 -68.24
CA VAL A 397 41.35 -123.16 -69.71
C VAL A 397 42.47 -124.16 -70.08
N LEU A 398 43.33 -124.53 -69.13
CA LEU A 398 44.35 -125.59 -69.23
C LEU A 398 43.80 -126.95 -68.79
N ASP A 399 42.83 -127.00 -67.88
CA ASP A 399 42.05 -128.21 -67.59
C ASP A 399 41.02 -128.49 -68.70
N GLU A 400 40.45 -127.44 -69.31
CA GLU A 400 39.65 -127.53 -70.55
C GLU A 400 40.54 -127.81 -71.78
N ASN A 401 41.78 -127.29 -71.86
CA ASN A 401 42.76 -127.75 -72.86
C ASN A 401 43.25 -129.17 -72.58
N ALA A 402 43.34 -129.66 -71.35
CA ALA A 402 43.66 -131.06 -71.08
C ALA A 402 42.50 -131.99 -71.49
N ARG A 403 41.26 -131.53 -71.34
CA ARG A 403 40.03 -132.19 -71.82
C ARG A 403 39.93 -132.15 -73.35
N LEU A 404 40.19 -131.00 -73.99
CA LEU A 404 40.24 -130.82 -75.45
C LEU A 404 41.50 -131.42 -76.10
N THR A 405 42.59 -131.63 -75.35
CA THR A 405 43.78 -132.37 -75.80
C THR A 405 43.60 -133.87 -75.59
N GLY A 406 42.75 -134.29 -74.65
CA GLY A 406 42.20 -135.64 -74.56
C GLY A 406 41.23 -135.96 -75.71
N GLU A 407 40.33 -135.03 -76.04
CA GLU A 407 39.42 -135.11 -77.20
C GLU A 407 40.17 -134.94 -78.54
N LEU A 408 41.25 -134.16 -78.61
CA LEU A 408 42.17 -134.12 -79.76
C LEU A 408 43.10 -135.33 -79.81
N ALA A 409 43.36 -136.04 -78.71
CA ALA A 409 44.07 -137.33 -78.72
C ALA A 409 43.13 -138.49 -79.10
N GLU A 410 41.84 -138.41 -78.78
CA GLU A 410 40.79 -139.30 -79.31
C GLU A 410 40.45 -138.98 -80.77
N MET A 411 40.37 -137.72 -81.20
CA MET A 411 40.26 -137.33 -82.61
C MET A 411 41.55 -137.64 -83.39
N ARG A 412 42.73 -137.60 -82.77
CA ARG A 412 43.98 -138.06 -83.40
C ARG A 412 44.09 -139.58 -83.43
N ARG A 413 43.47 -140.33 -82.51
CA ARG A 413 43.26 -141.78 -82.65
C ARG A 413 42.24 -142.10 -83.74
N HIS A 414 41.13 -141.37 -83.83
CA HIS A 414 40.15 -141.51 -84.91
C HIS A 414 40.60 -140.96 -86.27
N VAL A 415 41.61 -140.09 -86.33
CA VAL A 415 42.25 -139.69 -87.60
C VAL A 415 43.49 -140.55 -87.90
N ALA A 416 44.14 -141.16 -86.91
CA ALA A 416 45.04 -142.29 -87.12
C ALA A 416 44.25 -143.51 -87.65
N ASP A 417 42.97 -143.65 -87.32
CA ASP A 417 42.03 -144.57 -87.98
C ASP A 417 41.59 -144.09 -89.39
N LEU A 418 41.83 -142.82 -89.74
CA LEU A 418 41.70 -142.28 -91.11
C LEU A 418 43.03 -142.28 -91.89
N GLU A 419 44.15 -142.64 -91.27
CA GLU A 419 45.42 -142.84 -91.97
C GLU A 419 45.39 -144.04 -92.94
N PRO A 420 44.79 -145.21 -92.60
CA PRO A 420 44.53 -146.25 -93.59
C PRO A 420 43.54 -145.79 -94.68
N LEU A 421 42.66 -144.81 -94.41
CA LEU A 421 41.78 -144.20 -95.42
C LEU A 421 42.48 -143.15 -96.28
N ARG A 422 43.56 -142.51 -95.80
CA ARG A 422 44.44 -141.62 -96.58
C ARG A 422 45.44 -142.43 -97.40
N GLU A 423 45.85 -143.59 -96.91
CA GLU A 423 46.63 -144.56 -97.66
C GLU A 423 45.75 -145.23 -98.73
N GLN A 424 44.49 -145.57 -98.42
CA GLN A 424 43.46 -145.96 -99.41
C GLN A 424 43.07 -144.82 -100.34
N LEU A 425 43.14 -143.53 -99.95
CA LEU A 425 42.92 -142.42 -100.88
C LEU A 425 44.12 -142.18 -101.79
N ALA A 426 45.34 -142.42 -101.32
CA ALA A 426 46.55 -142.42 -102.13
C ALA A 426 46.61 -143.66 -103.05
N GLU A 427 46.08 -144.79 -102.61
CA GLU A 427 45.85 -145.99 -103.42
C GLU A 427 44.70 -145.79 -104.41
N LEU A 428 43.61 -145.11 -104.04
CA LEU A 428 42.53 -144.69 -104.93
C LEU A 428 42.96 -143.57 -105.87
N SER A 429 43.97 -142.78 -105.52
CA SER A 429 44.58 -141.80 -106.41
C SER A 429 45.59 -142.46 -107.37
N ARG A 430 46.27 -143.53 -106.94
CA ARG A 430 47.00 -144.43 -107.85
C ARG A 430 46.06 -145.26 -108.72
N HIS A 431 44.92 -145.70 -108.19
CA HIS A 431 43.85 -146.32 -108.98
C HIS A 431 43.15 -145.27 -109.85
N ALA A 432 43.06 -144.00 -109.47
CA ALA A 432 42.57 -142.92 -110.33
C ALA A 432 43.59 -142.62 -111.46
N ALA A 433 44.88 -142.72 -111.17
CA ALA A 433 45.95 -142.70 -112.17
C ALA A 433 46.00 -143.99 -113.02
N GLN A 434 45.37 -145.09 -112.59
CA GLN A 434 45.10 -146.29 -113.39
C GLN A 434 43.72 -146.26 -114.07
N VAL A 435 42.79 -145.41 -113.60
CA VAL A 435 41.47 -145.18 -114.19
C VAL A 435 41.58 -144.24 -115.38
N GLU A 436 42.60 -143.38 -115.49
CA GLU A 436 42.81 -142.68 -116.75
C GLU A 436 43.24 -143.58 -117.91
N PRO A 437 44.21 -144.50 -117.78
CA PRO A 437 44.45 -145.49 -118.84
C PRO A 437 43.25 -146.46 -119.02
N LEU A 438 42.39 -146.67 -118.02
CA LEU A 438 41.13 -147.41 -118.19
C LEU A 438 39.99 -146.57 -118.79
N ARG A 439 40.03 -145.23 -118.69
CA ARG A 439 39.15 -144.31 -119.43
C ARG A 439 39.59 -144.16 -120.86
N GLU A 440 40.91 -144.23 -121.11
CA GLU A 440 41.51 -144.42 -122.42
C GLU A 440 41.01 -145.73 -123.04
N GLN A 441 41.00 -146.84 -122.28
CA GLN A 441 40.48 -148.14 -122.75
C GLN A 441 38.94 -148.22 -122.84
N LEU A 442 38.18 -147.48 -122.03
CA LEU A 442 36.70 -147.48 -122.08
C LEU A 442 36.15 -146.46 -123.09
N ALA A 443 36.91 -145.42 -123.43
CA ALA A 443 36.66 -144.56 -124.58
C ALA A 443 37.03 -145.28 -125.88
N GLU A 444 38.13 -146.05 -125.89
CA GLU A 444 38.51 -146.93 -126.99
C GLU A 444 37.47 -148.05 -127.17
N ALA A 445 37.03 -148.72 -126.10
CA ALA A 445 35.96 -149.73 -126.18
C ALA A 445 34.56 -149.14 -126.50
N ARG A 446 34.28 -147.89 -126.13
CA ARG A 446 33.04 -147.20 -126.54
C ARG A 446 33.10 -146.73 -127.98
N SER A 447 34.25 -146.27 -128.44
CA SER A 447 34.44 -145.94 -129.85
C SER A 447 34.42 -147.20 -130.69
N ASP A 448 35.01 -148.32 -130.25
CA ASP A 448 34.93 -149.62 -130.91
C ASP A 448 33.51 -150.20 -130.87
N ALA A 449 32.71 -149.88 -129.85
CA ALA A 449 31.28 -150.19 -129.81
C ALA A 449 30.43 -149.25 -130.69
N GLU A 450 30.84 -147.99 -130.86
CA GLU A 450 30.28 -147.06 -131.84
C GLU A 450 30.68 -147.45 -133.28
N GLN A 451 31.88 -147.98 -133.46
CA GLN A 451 32.38 -148.62 -134.67
C GLN A 451 31.55 -149.88 -134.96
N ALA A 452 31.26 -150.71 -133.96
CA ALA A 452 30.46 -151.93 -134.11
C ALA A 452 28.96 -151.64 -134.33
N THR A 453 28.43 -150.55 -133.79
CA THR A 453 27.04 -150.13 -134.05
C THR A 453 26.90 -149.35 -135.36
N ALA A 454 27.91 -148.62 -135.80
CA ALA A 454 27.99 -148.02 -137.13
C ALA A 454 28.16 -149.08 -138.23
N ASP A 455 29.01 -150.08 -138.01
CA ASP A 455 29.18 -151.23 -138.90
C ASP A 455 27.89 -152.08 -138.93
N ALA A 456 27.18 -152.24 -137.80
CA ALA A 456 25.88 -152.90 -137.74
C ALA A 456 24.73 -152.06 -138.34
N ALA A 457 24.85 -150.73 -138.36
CA ALA A 457 23.88 -149.81 -138.97
C ALA A 457 24.07 -149.70 -140.48
N MET A 458 25.29 -149.79 -141.00
CA MET A 458 25.52 -149.50 -142.42
C MET A 458 25.85 -150.73 -143.26
N MET A 459 26.20 -151.88 -142.69
CA MET A 459 25.81 -153.15 -143.32
C MET A 459 24.30 -153.21 -143.55
N ARG A 460 23.47 -152.56 -142.72
CA ARG A 460 22.02 -152.40 -142.95
C ARG A 460 21.72 -151.50 -144.14
N GLU A 461 22.48 -150.42 -144.33
CA GLU A 461 22.35 -149.55 -145.51
C GLU A 461 22.94 -150.18 -146.79
N ARG A 462 24.02 -150.97 -146.67
CA ARG A 462 24.54 -151.84 -147.74
C ARG A 462 23.49 -152.87 -148.15
N LEU A 463 22.69 -153.38 -147.22
CA LEU A 463 21.56 -154.26 -147.50
C LEU A 463 20.36 -153.52 -148.11
N GLU A 464 20.08 -152.26 -147.72
CA GLU A 464 19.03 -151.45 -148.35
C GLU A 464 19.42 -150.87 -149.72
N ALA A 465 20.69 -150.55 -149.98
CA ALA A 465 21.15 -150.02 -151.26
C ALA A 465 21.49 -151.12 -152.27
N ILE A 466 21.91 -152.32 -151.83
CA ILE A 466 21.82 -153.54 -152.64
C ILE A 466 20.34 -153.88 -152.91
N GLY A 467 19.42 -153.51 -152.01
CA GLY A 467 17.97 -153.45 -152.33
C GLY A 467 17.65 -152.46 -153.46
N ARG A 468 18.39 -151.34 -153.58
CA ARG A 468 18.29 -150.40 -154.72
C ARG A 468 19.10 -150.79 -155.95
N ALA A 469 20.08 -151.70 -155.85
CA ALA A 469 20.76 -152.28 -157.00
C ALA A 469 19.79 -152.92 -158.02
N LEU A 470 18.55 -153.23 -157.64
CA LEU A 470 17.65 -154.04 -158.47
C LEU A 470 16.43 -153.27 -158.99
N GLY A 471 16.36 -151.95 -158.72
CA GLY A 471 15.23 -151.10 -159.12
C GLY A 471 15.30 -150.53 -160.54
N GLU A 472 16.44 -149.99 -160.99
CA GLU A 472 16.44 -149.10 -162.19
C GLU A 472 17.34 -149.52 -163.36
N VAL A 473 17.86 -150.75 -163.33
CA VAL A 473 18.26 -151.47 -164.57
C VAL A 473 17.01 -151.89 -165.41
N SER A 474 15.81 -151.39 -165.13
CA SER A 474 14.57 -151.83 -165.82
C SER A 474 13.56 -150.74 -166.21
N ARG A 475 13.97 -149.47 -166.35
CA ARG A 475 13.36 -148.55 -167.31
C ARG A 475 14.43 -147.72 -167.99
#